data_AF-A0A6P0Z7F3-F1
#
_entry.id   AF-A0A6P0Z7F3-F1
#
_cell.length_a   1.000
_cell.length_b   1.000
_cell.length_c   1.000
_cell.angle_alpha   90.00
_cell.angle_beta   90.00
_cell.angle_gamma   90.00
#
_symmetry.space_group_name_H-M   'P 1'
#
loop_
_entity.id
_entity.type
_entity.pdbx_description
1 polymer ?
#
loop_
_entity_poly.entity_id
_entity_poly.type
_entity_poly.pdbx_seq_one_letter_code
_entity_poly.pdbx_strand_id
1 'polypeptide(L)' 'MIRVYTQRRQGHQWLQQYQKCPPVIACILGFTATGLIPGISAAGATPSARQYTAIADAEFLVKG' A
#
# COMPACT_ATOMS: atom_id res chain seq x y z
N MET A 1 -3.91 -0.67 18.39
CA MET A 1 -5.15 -1.47 18.21
C MET A 1 -5.83 -1.02 16.93
N ILE A 2 -6.11 -1.93 15.98
CA ILE A 2 -6.76 -1.58 14.70
C ILE A 2 -8.22 -1.21 14.97
N ARG A 3 -8.67 -0.02 14.52
CA ARG A 3 -10.04 0.46 14.75
C ARG A 3 -10.95 0.10 13.57
N VAL A 4 -12.14 -0.42 13.87
CA VAL A 4 -13.15 -0.78 12.87
C VAL A 4 -14.18 0.34 12.73
N TYR A 5 -14.19 1.03 11.59
CA TYR A 5 -15.07 2.18 11.36
C TYR A 5 -16.44 1.78 10.83
N THR A 6 -16.52 0.75 9.98
CA THR A 6 -17.74 0.28 9.31
C THR A 6 -17.84 -1.25 9.42
N GLN A 7 -19.03 -1.83 9.17
CA GLN A 7 -19.28 -3.29 9.25
C GLN A 7 -18.74 -3.92 10.54
N ARG A 8 -19.01 -3.27 11.68
CA ARG A 8 -18.36 -3.56 12.97
C ARG A 8 -18.31 -5.04 13.33
N ARG A 9 -19.44 -5.76 13.22
CA ARG A 9 -19.48 -7.19 13.56
C ARG A 9 -18.46 -8.01 12.74
N GLN A 10 -18.46 -7.83 11.42
CA GLN A 10 -17.55 -8.55 10.52
C GLN A 10 -16.09 -8.15 10.77
N GLY A 11 -15.80 -6.86 10.93
CA GLY A 11 -14.44 -6.39 11.20
C GLY A 11 -13.86 -6.91 12.52
N HIS A 12 -14.67 -6.92 13.60
CA HIS A 12 -14.22 -7.47 14.88
C HIS A 12 -14.01 -9.00 14.81
N GLN A 13 -14.88 -9.73 14.11
CA GLN A 13 -14.70 -11.18 13.88
C GLN A 13 -13.42 -11.47 13.11
N TRP A 14 -13.14 -10.73 12.04
CA TRP A 14 -11.90 -10.89 11.27
C TRP A 14 -10.65 -10.61 12.13
N LEU A 15 -10.66 -9.52 12.91
CA LEU A 15 -9.55 -9.21 13.82
C LEU A 15 -9.33 -10.31 14.85
N GLN A 16 -10.39 -10.85 15.46
CA GLN A 16 -10.30 -11.96 16.41
C GLN A 16 -9.71 -13.22 15.76
N GLN A 17 -10.12 -13.53 14.53
CA GLN A 17 -9.65 -14.71 13.80
C GLN A 17 -8.14 -14.64 13.48
N TYR A 18 -7.63 -13.48 13.06
CA TYR A 18 -6.26 -13.35 12.54
C TYR A 18 -5.24 -12.73 13.50
N GLN A 19 -5.64 -12.35 14.72
CA GLN A 19 -4.76 -11.67 15.69
C GLN A 19 -3.45 -12.42 16.00
N LYS A 20 -3.45 -13.76 15.91
CA LYS A 20 -2.30 -14.62 16.25
C LYS A 20 -1.69 -15.33 15.04
N CYS A 21 -2.09 -14.95 13.83
CA CYS A 21 -1.55 -15.54 12.61
C CYS A 21 -0.32 -14.74 12.16
N PRO A 22 0.85 -15.38 11.94
CA PRO A 22 1.99 -14.69 11.35
C PRO A 22 1.64 -14.23 9.93
N PRO A 23 1.76 -12.93 9.62
CA PRO A 23 1.42 -12.44 8.29
C PRO A 23 2.54 -12.75 7.29
N VAL A 24 2.15 -12.96 6.04
CA VAL A 24 3.06 -12.89 4.88
C VAL A 24 2.65 -11.67 4.08
N ILE A 25 3.61 -10.80 3.76
CA ILE A 25 3.38 -9.57 3.00
C ILE A 25 3.94 -9.77 1.59
N ALA A 26 3.10 -9.52 0.59
CA ALA A 26 3.53 -9.41 -0.81
C ALA A 26 3.38 -7.95 -1.25
N CYS A 27 4.50 -7.28 -1.53
CA CYS A 27 4.51 -5.93 -2.11
C CYS A 27 4.59 -6.05 -3.64
N ILE A 28 3.48 -5.78 -4.33
CA ILE A 28 3.41 -5.86 -5.80
C ILE A 28 3.66 -4.48 -6.38
N LEU A 29 4.66 -4.37 -7.25
CA LEU A 29 5.10 -3.11 -7.82
C LEU A 29 4.49 -2.93 -9.20
N GLY A 30 3.90 -1.77 -9.44
CA GLY A 30 3.23 -1.46 -10.69
C GLY A 30 3.52 -0.04 -11.14
N PHE A 31 3.71 0.11 -12.45
CA PHE A 31 3.76 1.40 -13.12
C PHE A 31 2.77 1.38 -14.29
N THR A 32 2.14 2.53 -14.55
CA THR A 32 1.33 2.76 -15.73
C THR A 32 1.63 4.14 -16.30
N ALA A 33 1.68 4.24 -17.64
CA ALA A 33 1.90 5.50 -18.34
C ALA A 33 0.83 6.56 -18.02
N THR A 34 -0.38 6.15 -17.62
CA THR A 34 -1.43 7.07 -17.12
C THR A 34 -0.92 7.93 -15.96
N GLY A 35 -0.03 7.40 -15.12
CA GLY A 35 0.57 8.13 -14.02
C GLY A 35 1.45 9.30 -14.47
N LEU A 36 1.90 9.35 -15.73
CA LEU A 36 2.71 10.45 -16.26
C LEU A 36 1.87 11.69 -16.61
N ILE A 37 0.55 11.55 -16.74
CA ILE A 37 -0.34 12.68 -17.04
C ILE A 37 -0.26 13.68 -15.87
N PRO A 38 0.04 14.97 -16.13
CA PRO A 38 0.08 15.99 -15.09
C PRO A 38 -1.24 16.05 -14.29
N GLY A 39 -1.14 16.18 -12.96
CA GLY A 39 -2.30 16.27 -12.06
C GLY A 39 -3.03 14.95 -11.74
N ILE A 40 -2.76 13.84 -12.45
CA ILE A 40 -3.48 12.57 -12.24
C ILE A 40 -2.97 11.76 -11.05
N SER A 41 -1.68 11.86 -10.72
CA SER A 41 -1.07 11.07 -9.66
C SER A 41 -0.21 11.94 -8.74
N ALA A 42 -0.30 11.67 -7.44
CA ALA A 42 0.55 12.25 -6.40
C ALA A 42 1.68 11.29 -5.96
N ALA A 43 1.78 10.09 -6.53
CA ALA A 43 2.76 9.08 -6.15
C ALA A 43 4.14 9.36 -6.76
N GLY A 44 4.81 10.40 -6.27
CA GLY A 44 6.07 10.93 -6.78
C GLY A 44 5.94 12.41 -7.17
N ALA A 45 6.93 13.23 -6.80
CA ALA A 45 6.87 14.68 -6.89
C ALA A 45 6.77 15.22 -8.33
N THR A 46 7.33 14.49 -9.31
CA THR A 46 7.29 14.84 -10.74
C THR A 46 6.79 13.65 -11.56
N PRO A 47 6.27 13.86 -12.78
CA PRO A 47 5.90 12.75 -13.67
C PRO A 47 7.01 11.71 -13.85
N SER A 48 8.27 12.15 -13.98
CA SER A 48 9.41 11.23 -14.09
C SER A 48 9.63 10.42 -12.80
N ALA A 49 9.51 11.05 -11.62
CA ALA A 49 9.68 10.34 -10.35
C ALA A 49 8.70 9.17 -10.18
N ARG A 50 7.46 9.31 -10.69
CA ARG A 50 6.40 8.29 -10.61
C ARG A 50 6.76 6.96 -11.28
N GLN A 51 7.73 6.95 -12.20
CA GLN A 51 8.24 5.72 -12.82
C GLN A 51 9.02 4.85 -11.83
N TYR A 52 9.57 5.46 -10.78
CA TYR A 52 10.47 4.83 -9.82
C TYR A 52 9.89 4.76 -8.41
N THR A 53 8.81 5.50 -8.11
CA THR A 53 8.26 5.56 -6.75
C THR A 53 7.90 4.17 -6.21
N ALA A 54 7.25 3.31 -7.00
CA ALA A 54 6.88 1.97 -6.55
C ALA A 54 8.10 1.12 -6.12
N ILE A 55 9.20 1.16 -6.88
CA ILE A 55 10.41 0.41 -6.49
C ILE A 55 11.12 1.07 -5.31
N ALA A 56 11.17 2.41 -5.25
CA ALA A 56 11.75 3.12 -4.11
C ALA A 56 11.01 2.80 -2.80
N ASP A 57 9.68 2.69 -2.83
CA ASP A 57 8.87 2.28 -1.68
C ASP A 57 9.24 0.86 -1.23
N ALA A 58 9.42 -0.06 -2.17
CA ALA A 58 9.81 -1.44 -1.87
C ALA A 58 11.23 -1.54 -1.30
N GLU A 59 12.17 -0.75 -1.83
CA GLU A 59 13.52 -0.67 -1.30
C GLU A 59 13.53 -0.14 0.13
N PHE A 60 12.73 0.89 0.42
CA PHE A 60 12.56 1.42 1.77
C PHE A 60 11.98 0.37 2.73
N LEU A 61 10.96 -0.39 2.31
CA LEU A 61 10.41 -1.48 3.12
C LEU A 61 11.44 -2.55 3.52
N VAL A 62 12.43 -2.81 2.65
CA VAL A 62 13.45 -3.84 2.88
C VAL A 62 14.67 -3.30 3.63
N LYS A 63 15.09 -2.07 3.33
CA LYS A 63 16.38 -1.51 3.78
C LYS A 63 16.25 -0.54 4.95
N GLY A 64 15.11 0.13 5.10
CA GLY A 64 14.91 1.22 6.07
C GLY A 64 15.44 2.55 5.59
#